data_AF-A0A521U7I6-F1
#
_entry.id   AF-A0A521U7I6-F1
#
_cell.length_a   1.000
_cell.length_b   1.000
_cell.length_c   1.000
_cell.angle_alpha   90.00
_cell.angle_beta   90.00
_cell.angle_gamma   90.00
#
_symmetry.space_group_name_H-M   'P 1'
#
loop_
_entity.id
_entity.type
_entity.pdbx_description
1 polymer ?
#
loop_
_entity_poly.entity_id
_entity_poly.type
_entity_poly.pdbx_seq_one_letter_code
_entity_poly.pdbx_strand_id
1 'polypeptide(L)'
;MTTARRSSPSRAAVLTALLTFSGIPSAALAQTPPAAEAPSAAVAAQARFDRGRELFQQGRFADALPEFRASLELFRSPNTLLYVGLCLQRMERYAESSAALSRTVSEAGAMLATDRRYESARDLARRALAEIEPRVAQLSVQVINPPPGVTVHVGRTTLDAEALGVLLPYDPAEVTVLAEAPGFLPSHQSVRLTAGGRASIELALRAAPAAGPVTVTVRPPEPSPARRGGAVRVAGFVVGGLGVASLAAFAVLGSMASSQYDDLSRVCPRPFCTAARVREIDDGVQLTTMANVALGVGAAAVVAGVVMIAVGGPRVVSEGRAQAYVDPSLGTVGVRGAF
;
A
#
# COMPACT_ATOMS: atom_id res chain seq x y z
N MET A 1 -61.58 44.64 -19.19
CA MET A 1 -60.28 44.48 -18.49
C MET A 1 -59.28 43.92 -19.48
N THR A 2 -58.41 44.83 -19.91
CA THR A 2 -57.13 44.77 -20.64
C THR A 2 -56.20 43.62 -20.20
N THR A 3 -55.34 42.96 -20.99
CA THR A 3 -54.95 42.98 -22.42
C THR A 3 -53.97 41.80 -22.60
N ALA A 4 -54.19 40.90 -23.56
CA ALA A 4 -53.16 39.96 -24.02
C ALA A 4 -53.40 39.67 -25.51
N ARG A 5 -52.62 40.31 -26.39
CA ARG A 5 -52.72 40.11 -27.84
C ARG A 5 -51.32 39.93 -28.41
N ARG A 6 -51.01 38.69 -28.82
CA ARG A 6 -50.01 38.37 -29.83
C ARG A 6 -50.64 38.60 -31.20
N SER A 7 -49.95 39.31 -32.08
CA SER A 7 -50.14 39.22 -33.53
C SER A 7 -48.91 39.80 -34.25
N SER A 8 -48.19 38.95 -34.99
CA SER A 8 -47.41 39.31 -36.19
C SER A 8 -48.38 39.83 -37.29
N PRO A 9 -48.00 40.35 -38.48
CA PRO A 9 -46.78 40.13 -39.29
C PRO A 9 -46.26 41.38 -40.05
N SER A 10 -45.20 41.25 -40.85
CA SER A 10 -45.19 41.67 -42.29
C SER A 10 -43.75 41.88 -42.81
N ARG A 11 -43.41 41.11 -43.85
CA ARG A 11 -42.30 41.34 -44.77
C ARG A 11 -42.73 42.40 -45.81
N ALA A 12 -41.88 43.39 -46.09
CA ALA A 12 -41.69 44.08 -47.39
C ALA A 12 -40.69 45.24 -47.13
N ALA A 13 -39.44 45.20 -47.59
CA ALA A 13 -38.96 45.40 -48.96
C ALA A 13 -38.53 46.86 -49.22
N VAL A 14 -37.21 47.00 -49.41
CA VAL A 14 -36.50 47.90 -50.34
C VAL A 14 -36.52 49.40 -50.03
N LEU A 15 -35.34 49.97 -49.72
CA LEU A 15 -34.67 50.85 -50.69
C LEU A 15 -33.20 51.11 -50.33
N THR A 16 -32.38 50.93 -51.35
CA THR A 16 -30.94 51.13 -51.44
C THR A 16 -30.59 52.60 -51.28
N ALA A 17 -29.65 52.93 -50.39
CA ALA A 17 -28.88 54.16 -50.46
C ALA A 17 -27.43 53.85 -50.09
N LEU A 18 -26.59 53.70 -51.12
CA LEU A 18 -25.13 53.72 -51.00
C LEU A 18 -24.71 55.10 -50.47
N LEU A 19 -24.19 55.13 -49.24
CA LEU A 19 -23.37 56.23 -48.73
C LEU A 19 -22.12 55.60 -48.14
N THR A 20 -21.04 55.64 -48.93
CA THR A 20 -19.68 55.34 -48.51
C THR A 20 -19.23 56.37 -47.48
N PHE A 21 -19.39 56.05 -46.20
CA PHE A 21 -18.76 56.79 -45.12
C PHE A 21 -17.66 55.91 -44.53
N SER A 22 -16.41 56.31 -44.78
CA SER A 22 -15.19 55.77 -44.18
C SER A 22 -15.20 56.07 -42.67
N GLY A 23 -15.96 55.29 -41.91
CA GLY A 23 -15.94 55.27 -40.46
C GLY A 23 -14.75 54.46 -39.99
N ILE A 24 -13.75 55.15 -39.44
CA ILE A 24 -12.64 54.56 -38.71
C ILE A 24 -13.24 53.59 -37.67
N PRO A 25 -12.88 52.30 -37.66
CA PRO A 25 -13.32 51.40 -36.60
C PRO A 25 -12.71 51.91 -35.29
N SER A 26 -13.51 52.55 -34.45
CA SER A 26 -13.19 52.69 -33.04
C SER A 26 -13.05 51.29 -32.47
N ALA A 27 -11.81 50.83 -32.37
CA ALA A 27 -11.45 49.68 -31.57
C ALA A 27 -11.87 50.00 -30.14
N ALA A 28 -13.06 49.52 -29.76
CA ALA A 28 -13.44 49.38 -28.38
C ALA A 28 -12.41 48.44 -27.75
N LEU A 29 -11.42 49.02 -27.06
CA LEU A 29 -10.51 48.31 -26.20
C LEU A 29 -11.38 47.51 -25.22
N ALA A 30 -11.52 46.22 -25.47
CA ALA A 30 -12.03 45.28 -24.50
C ALA A 30 -11.14 45.42 -23.27
N GLN A 31 -11.65 46.10 -22.23
CA GLN A 31 -11.01 46.13 -20.94
C GLN A 31 -11.04 44.69 -20.45
N THR A 32 -9.91 43.98 -20.56
CA THR A 32 -9.70 42.73 -19.85
C THR A 32 -10.08 42.98 -18.39
N PRO A 33 -11.07 42.26 -17.83
CA PRO A 33 -11.39 42.41 -16.42
C PRO A 33 -10.10 42.19 -15.63
N PRO A 34 -9.80 43.03 -14.63
CA PRO A 34 -8.59 42.85 -13.84
C PRO A 34 -8.60 41.42 -13.30
N ALA A 35 -7.53 40.68 -13.59
CA ALA A 35 -7.35 39.35 -13.02
C ALA A 35 -7.47 39.50 -11.50
N ALA A 36 -8.42 38.80 -10.89
CA ALA A 36 -8.57 38.80 -9.45
C ALA A 36 -7.22 38.39 -8.84
N GLU A 37 -6.60 39.32 -8.13
CA GLU A 37 -5.27 39.12 -7.57
C GLU A 37 -5.36 37.98 -6.55
N ALA A 38 -4.53 36.95 -6.72
CA ALA A 38 -4.55 35.81 -5.82
C ALA A 38 -4.27 36.28 -4.38
N PRO A 39 -4.98 35.76 -3.37
CA PRO A 39 -4.77 36.17 -2.00
C PRO A 39 -3.31 35.97 -1.60
N SER A 40 -2.77 36.91 -0.81
CA SER A 40 -1.39 36.80 -0.34
C SER A 40 -1.19 35.52 0.48
N ALA A 41 0.05 35.03 0.52
CA ALA A 41 0.38 33.82 1.28
C ALA A 41 -0.05 33.93 2.76
N ALA A 42 0.04 35.11 3.36
CA ALA A 42 -0.42 35.37 4.73
C ALA A 42 -1.94 35.22 4.89
N VAL A 43 -2.74 35.74 3.93
CA VAL A 43 -4.20 35.59 3.95
C VAL A 43 -4.60 34.13 3.74
N ALA A 44 -3.94 33.43 2.81
CA ALA A 44 -4.17 32.00 2.58
C ALA A 44 -3.79 31.16 3.81
N ALA A 45 -2.66 31.46 4.46
CA ALA A 45 -2.23 30.78 5.68
C ALA A 45 -3.20 30.99 6.84
N GLN A 46 -3.74 32.20 6.98
CA GLN A 46 -4.72 32.53 8.01
C GLN A 46 -6.03 31.76 7.81
N ALA A 47 -6.55 31.69 6.58
CA ALA A 47 -7.75 30.92 6.27
C ALA A 47 -7.58 29.42 6.62
N ARG A 48 -6.41 28.85 6.31
CA ARG A 48 -6.05 27.48 6.70
C ARG A 48 -5.99 27.30 8.21
N PHE A 49 -5.38 28.24 8.92
CA PHE A 49 -5.31 28.22 10.38
C PHE A 49 -6.69 28.29 11.04
N ASP A 50 -7.56 29.18 10.58
CA ASP A 50 -8.91 29.34 11.12
C ASP A 50 -9.74 28.07 10.89
N ARG A 51 -9.63 27.48 9.70
CA ARG A 51 -10.27 26.18 9.42
C ARG A 51 -9.73 25.08 10.34
N GLY A 52 -8.43 25.01 10.54
CA GLY A 52 -7.81 24.08 11.48
C GLY A 52 -8.33 24.27 12.92
N ARG A 53 -8.53 25.52 13.36
CA ARG A 53 -9.06 25.83 14.70
C ARG A 53 -10.50 25.39 14.87
N GLU A 54 -11.36 25.59 13.88
CA GLU A 54 -12.75 25.09 13.91
C GLU A 54 -12.77 23.56 14.09
N LEU A 55 -11.97 22.85 13.30
CA LEU A 55 -11.86 21.39 13.37
C LEU A 55 -11.28 20.93 14.70
N PHE A 56 -10.27 21.63 15.22
CA PHE A 56 -9.66 21.36 16.53
C PHE A 56 -10.69 21.50 17.67
N GLN A 57 -11.50 22.56 17.66
CA GLN A 57 -12.55 22.79 18.66
C GLN A 57 -13.65 21.73 18.61
N GLN A 58 -13.90 21.14 17.44
CA GLN A 58 -14.80 20.01 17.25
C GLN A 58 -14.19 18.65 17.65
N GLY A 59 -12.94 18.63 18.13
CA GLY A 59 -12.21 17.39 18.45
C GLY A 59 -11.76 16.60 17.22
N ARG A 60 -11.87 17.17 16.01
CA ARG A 60 -11.49 16.53 14.74
C ARG A 60 -10.01 16.74 14.45
N PHE A 61 -9.15 16.20 15.30
CA PHE A 61 -7.70 16.43 15.23
C PHE A 61 -7.05 15.91 13.96
N ALA A 62 -7.52 14.77 13.44
CA ALA A 62 -7.02 14.20 12.19
C ALA A 62 -7.29 15.11 10.97
N ASP A 63 -8.42 15.83 10.99
CA ASP A 63 -8.77 16.78 9.93
C ASP A 63 -8.12 18.15 10.15
N ALA A 64 -7.92 18.56 11.41
CA ALA A 64 -7.29 19.83 11.76
C ALA A 64 -5.79 19.86 11.42
N LEU A 65 -5.10 18.73 11.64
CA LEU A 65 -3.66 18.61 11.42
C LEU A 65 -3.19 19.02 10.01
N PRO A 66 -3.79 18.52 8.90
CA PRO A 66 -3.38 18.95 7.56
C PRO A 66 -3.65 20.44 7.29
N GLU A 67 -4.70 21.04 7.87
CA GLU A 67 -4.95 22.47 7.72
C GLU A 67 -3.89 23.32 8.42
N PHE A 68 -3.47 22.94 9.63
CA PHE A 68 -2.38 23.61 10.33
C PHE A 68 -1.03 23.43 9.61
N ARG A 69 -0.76 22.25 9.04
CA ARG A 69 0.46 22.01 8.24
C ARG A 69 0.47 22.89 6.99
N ALA A 70 -0.63 22.93 6.24
CA ALA A 70 -0.77 23.81 5.07
C ALA A 70 -0.62 25.29 5.44
N SER A 71 -1.17 25.73 6.58
CA SER A 71 -0.95 27.08 7.11
C SER A 71 0.54 27.36 7.38
N LEU A 72 1.24 26.41 8.02
CA LEU A 72 2.65 26.55 8.38
C LEU A 72 3.59 26.59 7.15
N GLU A 73 3.26 25.82 6.11
CA GLU A 73 3.96 25.82 4.82
C GLU A 73 3.83 27.17 4.11
N LEU A 74 2.65 27.79 4.17
CA LEU A 74 2.39 29.10 3.58
C LEU A 74 3.00 30.25 4.40
N PHE A 75 2.93 30.17 5.72
CA PHE A 75 3.48 31.17 6.62
C PHE A 75 3.93 30.56 7.95
N ARG A 76 5.24 30.61 8.22
CA ARG A 76 5.81 30.04 9.45
C ARG A 76 5.39 30.86 10.67
N SER A 77 4.76 30.20 11.64
CA SER A 77 4.27 30.81 12.88
C SER A 77 4.41 29.82 14.05
N PRO A 78 5.04 30.22 15.18
CA PRO A 78 5.10 29.38 16.38
C PRO A 78 3.71 29.00 16.92
N ASN A 79 2.71 29.87 16.74
CA ASN A 79 1.34 29.60 17.14
C ASN A 79 0.71 28.49 16.28
N THR A 80 0.93 28.51 14.97
CA THR A 80 0.45 27.43 14.09
C THR A 80 1.14 26.10 14.43
N LEU A 81 2.45 26.13 14.67
CA LEU A 81 3.22 24.94 15.06
C LEU A 81 2.76 24.35 16.40
N LEU A 82 2.35 25.19 17.36
CA LEU A 82 1.75 24.74 18.62
C LEU A 82 0.54 23.86 18.36
N TYR A 83 -0.38 24.30 17.49
CA TYR A 83 -1.58 23.53 17.16
C TYR A 83 -1.27 22.20 16.45
N VAL A 84 -0.22 22.16 15.60
CA VAL A 84 0.29 20.90 15.03
C VAL A 84 0.68 19.94 16.16
N GLY A 85 1.49 20.40 17.12
CA GLY A 85 1.91 19.61 18.27
C GLY A 85 0.74 19.12 19.13
N LEU A 86 -0.25 19.98 19.40
CA LEU A 86 -1.45 19.63 20.17
C LEU A 86 -2.35 18.61 19.45
N CYS A 87 -2.53 18.73 18.13
CA CYS A 87 -3.26 17.72 17.34
C CYS A 87 -2.58 16.36 17.44
N LEU A 88 -1.25 16.32 17.22
CA LEU A 88 -0.46 15.09 17.30
C LEU A 88 -0.55 14.46 18.70
N GLN A 89 -0.52 15.27 19.76
CA GLN A 89 -0.71 14.78 21.13
C GLN A 89 -2.08 14.13 21.32
N ARG A 90 -3.17 14.75 20.83
CA ARG A 90 -4.52 14.18 20.96
C ARG A 90 -4.73 12.93 20.10
N MET A 91 -3.91 12.76 19.07
CA MET A 91 -3.86 11.55 18.25
C MET A 91 -2.85 10.52 18.78
N GLU A 92 -2.26 10.75 19.96
CA GLU A 92 -1.26 9.87 20.59
C GLU A 92 0.01 9.64 19.76
N ARG A 93 0.31 10.53 18.83
CA ARG A 93 1.56 10.56 18.04
C ARG A 93 2.62 11.35 18.81
N TYR A 94 3.03 10.81 19.95
CA TYR A 94 3.78 11.54 20.97
C TYR A 94 5.18 11.94 20.51
N ALA A 95 5.87 11.13 19.71
CA ALA A 95 7.17 11.50 19.16
C ALA A 95 7.13 12.75 18.27
N GLU A 96 6.21 12.74 17.29
CA GLU A 96 6.01 13.89 16.40
C GLU A 96 5.50 15.12 17.17
N SER A 97 4.62 14.91 18.16
CA SER A 97 4.14 15.96 19.04
C SER A 97 5.28 16.61 19.81
N SER A 98 6.16 15.80 20.41
CA SER A 98 7.35 16.25 21.14
C SER A 98 8.27 17.10 20.25
N ALA A 99 8.54 16.65 19.03
CA ALA A 99 9.35 17.41 18.08
C ALA A 99 8.71 18.77 17.73
N ALA A 100 7.42 18.79 17.40
CA ALA A 100 6.69 20.03 17.07
C ALA A 100 6.64 21.01 18.26
N LEU A 101 6.29 20.52 19.46
CA LEU A 101 6.18 21.35 20.65
C LEU A 101 7.55 21.88 21.11
N SER A 102 8.62 21.06 21.05
CA SER A 102 9.98 21.51 21.38
C SER A 102 10.42 22.65 20.47
N ARG A 103 10.12 22.52 19.17
CA ARG A 103 10.37 23.58 18.19
C ARG A 103 9.51 24.82 18.46
N THR A 104 8.24 24.68 18.85
CA THR A 104 7.42 25.81 19.31
C THR A 104 8.06 26.52 20.51
N VAL A 105 8.53 25.79 21.53
CA VAL A 105 9.18 26.40 22.71
C VAL A 105 10.40 27.22 22.29
N SER A 106 11.23 26.67 21.41
CA SER A 106 12.42 27.35 20.90
C SER A 106 12.07 28.59 20.09
N GLU A 107 11.20 28.46 19.08
CA GLU A 107 10.86 29.56 18.16
C GLU A 107 10.08 30.66 18.88
N ALA A 108 9.04 30.32 19.64
CA ALA A 108 8.27 31.28 20.41
C ALA A 108 9.16 31.99 21.45
N GLY A 109 10.06 31.25 22.11
CA GLY A 109 11.01 31.78 23.09
C GLY A 109 11.96 32.82 22.49
N ALA A 110 12.50 32.55 21.30
CA ALA A 110 13.37 33.49 20.59
C ALA A 110 12.64 34.80 20.22
N MET A 111 11.33 34.74 19.96
CA MET A 111 10.54 35.91 19.60
C MET A 111 10.14 36.79 20.79
N LEU A 112 10.28 36.33 22.04
CA LEU A 112 9.85 37.12 23.21
C LEU A 112 10.69 38.37 23.47
N ALA A 113 11.90 38.43 22.91
CA ALA A 113 12.71 39.64 22.96
C ALA A 113 12.05 40.81 22.21
N THR A 114 11.23 40.51 21.19
CA THR A 114 10.63 41.52 20.30
C THR A 114 9.10 41.56 20.36
N ASP A 115 8.44 40.44 20.65
CA ASP A 115 6.99 40.33 20.70
C ASP A 115 6.52 39.37 21.80
N ARG A 116 5.95 39.93 22.88
CA ARG A 116 5.46 39.14 24.01
C ARG A 116 4.22 38.31 23.71
N ARG A 117 3.55 38.50 22.56
CA ARG A 117 2.34 37.72 22.21
C ARG A 117 2.62 36.22 22.09
N TYR A 118 3.87 35.82 21.83
CA TYR A 118 4.29 34.43 21.75
C TYR A 118 4.50 33.74 23.11
N GLU A 119 4.40 34.47 24.23
CA GLU A 119 4.61 33.92 25.57
C GLU A 119 3.61 32.80 25.88
N SER A 120 2.35 33.04 25.58
CA SER A 120 1.27 32.06 25.76
C SER A 120 1.52 30.76 25.00
N ALA A 121 2.03 30.87 23.76
CA ALA A 121 2.32 29.71 22.92
C ALA A 121 3.52 28.90 23.45
N ARG A 122 4.60 29.58 23.85
CA ARG A 122 5.76 28.96 24.50
C ARG A 122 5.33 28.18 25.74
N ASP A 123 4.53 28.80 26.61
CA ASP A 123 4.17 28.22 27.90
C ASP A 123 3.17 27.08 27.75
N LEU A 124 2.23 27.17 26.80
CA LEU A 124 1.35 26.06 26.48
C LEU A 124 2.13 24.88 25.89
N ALA A 125 3.10 25.13 25.01
CA ALA A 125 3.96 24.08 24.47
C ALA A 125 4.79 23.39 25.56
N ARG A 126 5.36 24.14 26.51
CA ARG A 126 6.10 23.57 27.65
C ARG A 126 5.23 22.65 28.50
N ARG A 127 3.99 23.07 28.81
CA ARG A 127 3.06 22.23 29.58
C ARG A 127 2.68 20.95 28.82
N ALA A 128 2.38 21.09 27.53
CA ALA A 128 2.06 19.95 26.67
C ALA A 128 3.23 18.96 26.55
N LEU A 129 4.47 19.45 26.43
CA LEU A 129 5.68 18.61 26.46
C LEU A 129 5.80 17.80 27.75
N ALA A 130 5.65 18.47 28.90
CA ALA A 130 5.75 17.81 30.20
C ALA A 130 4.68 16.71 30.37
N GLU A 131 3.50 16.88 29.77
CA GLU A 131 2.43 15.88 29.82
C GLU A 131 2.78 14.61 29.02
N ILE A 132 3.47 14.75 27.88
CA ILE A 132 3.79 13.62 27.00
C ILE A 132 5.17 13.02 27.25
N GLU A 133 6.07 13.71 27.97
CA GLU A 133 7.41 13.25 28.31
C GLU A 133 7.46 11.79 28.79
N PRO A 134 6.62 11.32 29.73
CA PRO A 134 6.67 9.92 30.19
C PRO A 134 6.20 8.91 29.14
N ARG A 135 5.62 9.34 28.01
CA ARG A 135 5.14 8.49 26.92
C ARG A 135 6.09 8.44 25.73
N VAL A 136 7.07 9.34 25.66
CA VAL A 136 8.02 9.45 24.55
C VAL A 136 9.32 8.73 24.92
N ALA A 137 9.79 7.86 24.03
CA ALA A 137 11.13 7.30 24.13
C ALA A 137 12.14 8.27 23.52
N GLN A 138 13.38 8.22 23.98
CA GLN A 138 14.47 9.02 23.44
C GLN A 138 15.59 8.12 22.92
N LEU A 139 16.05 8.36 21.69
CA LEU A 139 17.11 7.58 21.05
C LEU A 139 18.18 8.53 20.49
N SER A 140 19.44 8.26 20.84
CA SER A 140 20.61 8.84 20.18
C SER A 140 21.30 7.75 19.35
N VAL A 141 21.67 8.09 18.12
CA VAL A 141 22.40 7.19 17.22
C VAL A 141 23.71 7.86 16.84
N GLN A 142 24.82 7.18 17.09
CA GLN A 142 26.15 7.62 16.72
C GLN A 142 26.78 6.61 15.77
N VAL A 143 27.57 7.10 14.81
CA VAL A 143 28.39 6.25 13.96
C VAL A 143 29.86 6.51 14.32
N ILE A 144 30.54 5.48 14.79
CA ILE A 144 31.97 5.54 15.13
C ILE A 144 32.76 5.64 13.82
N ASN A 145 33.57 6.70 13.69
CA ASN A 145 34.37 7.00 12.49
C ASN A 145 33.52 6.96 11.19
N PRO A 146 32.56 7.88 11.04
CA PRO A 146 31.59 7.83 9.94
C PRO A 146 32.30 7.94 8.59
N PRO A 147 32.20 6.94 7.70
CA PRO A 147 32.75 7.03 6.36
C PRO A 147 31.98 8.03 5.49
N PRO A 148 32.61 8.57 4.42
CA PRO A 148 31.94 9.49 3.51
C PRO A 148 30.72 8.82 2.84
N GLY A 149 29.60 9.53 2.79
CA GLY A 149 28.35 9.01 2.22
C GLY A 149 27.60 8.02 3.11
N VAL A 150 27.91 7.96 4.41
CA VAL A 150 27.13 7.16 5.36
C VAL A 150 25.69 7.64 5.41
N THR A 151 24.76 6.69 5.30
CA THR A 151 23.32 6.91 5.47
C THR A 151 22.85 6.04 6.63
N VAL A 152 22.13 6.66 7.57
CA VAL A 152 21.59 5.97 8.74
C VAL A 152 20.07 5.97 8.65
N HIS A 153 19.47 4.81 8.91
CA HIS A 153 18.03 4.61 8.92
C HIS A 153 17.60 4.10 10.29
N VAL A 154 16.55 4.68 10.85
CA VAL A 154 15.84 4.17 12.03
C VAL A 154 14.49 3.66 11.56
N GLY A 155 14.34 2.34 11.45
CA GLY A 155 13.18 1.71 10.84
C GLY A 155 13.02 2.11 9.37
N ARG A 156 12.07 2.99 9.07
CA ARG A 156 11.78 3.48 7.71
C ARG A 156 12.24 4.93 7.48
N THR A 157 12.70 5.61 8.52
CA THR A 157 13.08 7.02 8.47
C THR A 157 14.58 7.14 8.29
N THR A 158 15.01 7.90 7.28
CA THR A 158 16.42 8.28 7.12
C THR A 158 16.74 9.39 8.11
N LEU A 159 17.83 9.24 8.84
CA LEU A 159 18.32 10.20 9.81
C LEU A 159 19.29 11.16 9.11
N ASP A 160 19.04 12.46 9.24
CA ASP A 160 19.93 13.50 8.72
C ASP A 160 21.28 13.47 9.47
N ALA A 161 22.35 13.90 8.81
CA ALA A 161 23.70 13.87 9.38
C ALA A 161 23.80 14.74 10.66
N GLU A 162 23.09 15.87 10.69
CA GLU A 162 23.01 16.79 11.84
C GLU A 162 22.29 16.19 13.04
N ALA A 163 21.49 15.14 12.83
CA ALA A 163 20.76 14.46 13.88
C ALA A 163 21.58 13.31 14.53
N LEU A 164 22.73 12.94 13.96
CA LEU A 164 23.62 11.95 14.57
C LEU A 164 24.19 12.48 15.90
N GLY A 165 24.14 11.65 16.93
CA GLY A 165 24.51 11.99 18.31
C GLY A 165 23.47 12.80 19.06
N VAL A 166 22.46 13.36 18.39
CA VAL A 166 21.37 14.11 19.03
C VAL A 166 20.33 13.13 19.58
N LEU A 167 19.82 13.45 20.77
CA LEU A 167 18.79 12.66 21.42
C LEU A 167 17.42 13.05 20.84
N LEU A 168 16.84 12.17 20.03
CA LEU A 168 15.59 12.43 19.32
C LEU A 168 14.40 11.68 19.93
N PRO A 169 13.19 12.25 19.87
CA PRO A 169 11.98 11.61 20.35
C PRO A 169 11.49 10.54 19.36
N TYR A 170 11.09 9.38 19.89
CA TYR A 170 10.49 8.26 19.16
C TYR A 170 9.33 7.67 19.95
N ASP A 171 8.39 7.03 19.23
CA ASP A 171 7.31 6.30 19.89
C ASP A 171 7.84 4.97 20.44
N PRO A 172 7.31 4.46 21.56
CA PRO A 172 7.74 3.19 22.12
C PRO A 172 7.52 2.03 21.14
N ALA A 173 8.61 1.39 20.72
CA ALA A 173 8.61 0.32 19.74
C ALA A 173 9.94 -0.45 19.75
N GLU A 174 9.97 -1.62 19.14
CA GLU A 174 11.21 -2.27 18.75
C GLU A 174 11.60 -1.77 17.35
N VAL A 175 12.76 -1.13 17.22
CA VAL A 175 13.22 -0.54 15.96
C VAL A 175 14.61 -1.05 15.61
N THR A 176 14.85 -1.25 14.32
CA THR A 176 16.18 -1.59 13.80
C THR A 176 16.83 -0.32 13.26
N VAL A 177 18.04 -0.04 13.74
CA VAL A 177 18.89 1.01 13.21
C VAL A 177 19.86 0.38 12.22
N LEU A 178 19.92 0.91 11.01
CA LEU A 178 20.76 0.44 9.90
C LEU A 178 21.68 1.58 9.45
N ALA A 179 22.97 1.31 9.33
CA ALA A 179 23.94 2.24 8.76
C ALA A 179 24.60 1.61 7.54
N GLU A 180 24.59 2.34 6.43
CA GLU A 180 25.13 1.91 5.14
C GLU A 180 26.08 2.98 4.60
N ALA A 181 27.15 2.57 3.93
CA ALA A 181 28.04 3.49 3.22
C ALA A 181 28.70 2.78 2.03
N PRO A 182 29.02 3.50 0.94
CA PRO A 182 29.74 2.94 -0.19
C PRO A 182 31.09 2.32 0.22
N GLY A 183 31.33 1.06 -0.15
CA GLY A 183 32.57 0.35 0.19
C GLY A 183 32.62 -0.22 1.61
N PHE A 184 31.51 -0.19 2.35
CA PHE A 184 31.37 -0.78 3.69
C PHE A 184 30.27 -1.84 3.72
N LEU A 185 30.38 -2.80 4.65
CA LEU A 185 29.30 -3.73 4.96
C LEU A 185 28.22 -3.00 5.78
N PRO A 186 26.92 -3.22 5.50
CA PRO A 186 25.84 -2.63 6.28
C PRO A 186 25.91 -3.11 7.73
N SER A 187 25.76 -2.18 8.66
CA SER A 187 25.73 -2.45 10.10
C SER A 187 24.32 -2.22 10.62
N HIS A 188 23.75 -3.19 11.34
CA HIS A 188 22.43 -3.04 11.94
C HIS A 188 22.43 -3.41 13.42
N GLN A 189 21.56 -2.76 14.18
CA GLN A 189 21.31 -3.06 15.59
C GLN A 189 19.84 -2.85 15.91
N SER A 190 19.23 -3.83 16.59
CA SER A 190 17.87 -3.69 17.13
C SER A 190 17.91 -3.07 18.53
N VAL A 191 17.01 -2.13 18.77
CA VAL A 191 16.81 -1.50 20.08
C VAL A 191 15.34 -1.53 20.45
N ARG A 192 15.08 -1.79 21.73
CA ARG A 192 13.75 -1.66 22.32
C ARG A 192 13.61 -0.29 22.95
N LEU A 193 12.73 0.53 22.39
CA LEU A 193 12.38 1.84 22.92
C LEU A 193 11.17 1.69 23.85
N THR A 194 11.33 2.09 25.11
CA THR A 194 10.28 2.06 26.12
C THR A 194 9.76 3.47 26.41
N ALA A 195 8.49 3.57 26.84
CA ALA A 195 7.90 4.85 27.22
C ALA A 195 8.71 5.54 28.33
N GLY A 196 9.09 6.81 28.11
CA GLY A 196 9.95 7.59 29.02
C GLY A 196 11.40 7.09 29.08
N GLY A 197 11.75 6.05 28.33
CA GLY A 197 13.08 5.46 28.30
C GLY A 197 14.06 6.26 27.44
N ARG A 198 15.36 6.11 27.74
CA ARG A 198 16.46 6.64 26.93
C ARG A 198 17.32 5.49 26.43
N ALA A 199 17.68 5.53 25.16
CA ALA A 199 18.58 4.57 24.53
C ALA A 199 19.66 5.31 23.74
N SER A 200 20.85 4.71 23.68
CA SER A 200 21.96 5.18 22.85
C SER A 200 22.53 3.99 22.09
N ILE A 201 22.76 4.18 20.79
CA ILE A 201 23.36 3.17 19.93
C ILE A 201 24.60 3.76 19.27
N GLU A 202 25.67 2.97 19.25
CA GLU A 202 26.89 3.25 18.52
C GLU A 202 27.09 2.18 17.44
N LEU A 203 27.10 2.62 16.18
CA LEU A 203 27.31 1.75 15.03
C LEU A 203 28.72 1.94 14.50
N ALA A 204 29.41 0.85 14.21
CA ALA A 204 30.65 0.85 13.46
C ALA A 204 30.44 0.13 12.13
N LEU A 205 30.85 0.75 11.04
CA LEU A 205 30.86 0.11 9.73
C LEU A 205 32.22 -0.55 9.50
N ARG A 206 32.20 -1.78 8.96
CA ARG A 206 33.41 -2.48 8.55
C ARG A 206 33.61 -2.31 7.05
N ALA A 207 34.82 -1.94 6.64
CA ALA A 207 35.15 -1.85 5.22
C ALA A 207 34.82 -3.18 4.53
N ALA A 208 34.11 -3.12 3.42
CA ALA A 208 33.90 -4.30 2.60
C ALA A 208 35.27 -4.77 2.11
N PRO A 209 35.53 -6.09 2.03
CA PRO A 209 36.75 -6.58 1.43
C PRO A 209 36.89 -5.94 0.05
N ALA A 210 38.01 -5.24 -0.19
CA ALA A 210 38.32 -4.76 -1.53
C ALA A 210 38.16 -5.96 -2.45
N ALA A 211 37.36 -5.81 -3.50
CA ALA A 211 37.34 -6.80 -4.56
C ALA A 211 38.77 -6.85 -5.11
N GLY A 212 39.59 -7.77 -4.60
CA GLY A 212 40.74 -8.24 -5.34
C GLY A 212 40.24 -8.75 -6.69
N PRO A 213 41.14 -9.15 -7.61
CA PRO A 213 40.72 -10.13 -8.58
C PRO A 213 40.22 -11.31 -7.76
N VAL A 214 38.90 -11.37 -7.56
CA VAL A 214 38.22 -12.61 -7.33
C VAL A 214 38.57 -13.30 -8.63
N THR A 215 39.62 -14.12 -8.60
CA THR A 215 39.58 -15.35 -9.37
C THR A 215 38.32 -15.97 -8.81
N VAL A 216 37.20 -15.65 -9.45
CA VAL A 216 36.03 -16.46 -9.41
C VAL A 216 36.62 -17.71 -10.02
N THR A 217 37.17 -18.59 -9.18
CA THR A 217 36.97 -19.99 -9.41
C THR A 217 35.46 -20.02 -9.45
N VAL A 218 34.92 -19.88 -10.67
CA VAL A 218 33.59 -20.32 -10.99
C VAL A 218 33.74 -21.79 -10.65
N ARG A 219 33.53 -22.14 -9.37
CA ARG A 219 33.01 -23.45 -9.04
C ARG A 219 31.82 -23.49 -9.97
N PRO A 220 31.86 -24.32 -11.03
CA PRO A 220 30.74 -24.43 -11.94
C PRO A 220 29.52 -24.50 -11.04
N PRO A 221 28.53 -23.60 -11.21
CA PRO A 221 27.38 -23.55 -10.33
C PRO A 221 26.98 -24.99 -10.11
N GLU A 222 26.98 -25.44 -8.86
CA GLU A 222 26.58 -26.81 -8.56
C GLU A 222 25.28 -27.01 -9.33
N PRO A 223 25.24 -27.93 -10.31
CA PRO A 223 24.08 -28.05 -11.16
C PRO A 223 22.93 -28.29 -10.20
N SER A 224 22.08 -27.27 -10.06
CA SER A 224 20.90 -27.37 -9.23
C SER A 224 20.17 -28.59 -9.76
N PRO A 225 19.86 -29.58 -8.91
CA PRO A 225 19.28 -30.83 -9.38
C PRO A 225 18.11 -30.49 -10.29
N ALA A 226 18.27 -30.75 -11.59
CA ALA A 226 17.25 -30.46 -12.57
C ALA A 226 16.06 -31.35 -12.21
N ARG A 227 15.03 -30.75 -11.60
CA ARG A 227 13.79 -31.46 -11.30
C ARG A 227 13.10 -31.71 -12.63
N ARG A 228 13.25 -32.93 -13.16
CA ARG A 228 12.43 -33.42 -14.29
C ARG A 228 11.17 -34.09 -13.74
N GLY A 229 10.03 -33.75 -14.34
CA GLY A 229 8.73 -34.31 -13.98
C GLY A 229 7.87 -33.37 -13.13
N GLY A 230 6.65 -33.81 -12.82
CA GLY A 230 5.63 -33.02 -12.11
C GLY A 230 4.40 -32.66 -12.95
N ALA A 231 4.49 -32.69 -14.29
CA ALA A 231 3.35 -32.38 -15.17
C ALA A 231 2.16 -33.34 -14.95
N VAL A 232 2.43 -34.64 -14.73
CA VAL A 232 1.39 -35.63 -14.40
C VAL A 232 0.73 -35.33 -13.06
N ARG A 233 1.49 -34.85 -12.08
CA ARG A 233 0.93 -34.45 -10.77
C ARG A 233 0.09 -33.19 -10.86
N VAL A 234 0.50 -32.20 -11.68
CA VAL A 234 -0.30 -31.00 -11.96
C VAL A 234 -1.59 -31.39 -12.69
N ALA A 235 -1.51 -32.24 -13.71
CA ALA A 235 -2.69 -32.78 -14.40
C ALA A 235 -3.62 -33.53 -13.42
N GLY A 236 -3.05 -34.29 -12.49
CA GLY A 236 -3.81 -34.98 -11.44
C GLY A 236 -4.61 -34.05 -10.53
N PHE A 237 -4.07 -32.87 -10.17
CA PHE A 237 -4.82 -31.87 -9.40
C PHE A 237 -5.98 -31.26 -10.21
N VAL A 238 -5.76 -30.98 -11.50
CA VAL A 238 -6.82 -30.44 -12.36
C VAL A 238 -7.94 -31.46 -12.56
N VAL A 239 -7.59 -32.71 -12.90
CA VAL A 239 -8.56 -33.80 -13.10
C VAL A 239 -9.30 -34.13 -11.81
N GLY A 240 -8.58 -34.24 -10.68
CA GLY A 240 -9.18 -34.47 -9.38
C GLY A 240 -10.12 -33.34 -8.94
N GLY A 241 -9.74 -32.08 -9.17
CA GLY A 241 -10.57 -30.92 -8.89
C GLY A 241 -11.88 -30.90 -9.69
N LEU A 242 -11.81 -31.22 -10.99
CA LEU A 242 -13.00 -31.36 -11.84
C LEU A 242 -13.94 -32.48 -11.35
N GLY A 243 -13.36 -33.59 -10.88
CA GLY A 243 -14.12 -34.68 -10.29
C GLY A 243 -14.90 -34.26 -9.04
N VAL A 244 -14.25 -33.52 -8.12
CA VAL A 244 -14.90 -32.99 -6.91
C VAL A 244 -16.03 -32.02 -7.25
N ALA A 245 -15.83 -31.12 -8.22
CA ALA A 245 -16.87 -30.20 -8.68
C ALA A 245 -18.10 -30.94 -9.25
N SER A 246 -17.87 -32.05 -9.98
CA SER A 246 -18.95 -32.89 -10.52
C SER A 246 -19.75 -33.60 -9.42
N LEU A 247 -19.07 -34.06 -8.36
CA LEU A 247 -19.74 -34.64 -7.19
C LEU A 247 -20.57 -33.61 -6.40
N ALA A 248 -20.12 -32.36 -6.34
CA ALA A 248 -20.90 -31.28 -5.74
C ALA A 248 -22.18 -30.99 -6.57
N ALA A 249 -22.07 -30.95 -7.90
CA ALA A 249 -23.22 -30.80 -8.78
C ALA A 249 -24.22 -31.96 -8.63
N PHE A 250 -23.73 -33.19 -8.50
CA PHE A 250 -24.56 -34.36 -8.19
C PHE A 250 -25.36 -34.19 -6.90
N ALA A 251 -24.73 -33.73 -5.81
CA ALA A 251 -25.42 -33.52 -4.54
C ALA A 251 -26.53 -32.47 -4.63
N VAL A 252 -26.29 -31.38 -5.38
CA VAL A 252 -27.29 -30.33 -5.60
C VAL A 252 -28.46 -30.86 -6.44
N LEU A 253 -28.19 -31.45 -7.61
CA LEU A 253 -29.23 -31.98 -8.49
C LEU A 253 -30.00 -33.12 -7.84
N GLY A 254 -29.32 -33.99 -7.10
CA GLY A 254 -29.94 -35.08 -6.33
C GLY A 254 -30.85 -34.58 -5.22
N SER A 255 -30.48 -33.51 -4.51
CA SER A 255 -31.35 -32.92 -3.49
C SER A 255 -32.61 -32.28 -4.09
N MET A 256 -32.48 -31.59 -5.23
CA MET A 256 -33.64 -31.06 -5.97
C MET A 256 -34.54 -32.15 -6.56
N ALA A 257 -33.96 -33.27 -7.00
CA ALA A 257 -34.73 -34.41 -7.48
C ALA A 257 -35.50 -35.09 -6.33
N SER A 258 -34.86 -35.23 -5.15
CA SER A 258 -35.50 -35.79 -3.96
C SER A 258 -36.67 -34.94 -3.47
N SER A 259 -36.53 -33.60 -3.45
CA SER A 259 -37.63 -32.72 -3.02
C SER A 259 -38.82 -32.81 -3.96
N GLN A 260 -38.58 -32.85 -5.28
CA GLN A 260 -39.65 -33.03 -6.26
C GLN A 260 -40.31 -34.40 -6.12
N TYR A 261 -39.55 -35.45 -5.87
CA TYR A 261 -40.10 -36.78 -5.61
C TYR A 261 -40.99 -36.81 -4.37
N ASP A 262 -40.55 -36.18 -3.27
CA ASP A 262 -41.33 -36.09 -2.04
C ASP A 262 -42.64 -35.32 -2.25
N ASP A 263 -42.59 -34.20 -2.95
CA ASP A 263 -43.78 -33.42 -3.32
C ASP A 263 -44.74 -34.24 -4.18
N LEU A 264 -44.21 -34.95 -5.20
CA LEU A 264 -45.01 -35.80 -6.07
C LEU A 264 -45.64 -36.98 -5.30
N SER A 265 -44.92 -37.57 -4.35
CA SER A 265 -45.39 -38.71 -3.55
C SER A 265 -46.54 -38.34 -2.60
N ARG A 266 -46.56 -37.09 -2.10
CA ARG A 266 -47.64 -36.57 -1.25
C ARG A 266 -48.93 -36.31 -2.02
N VAL A 267 -48.80 -35.88 -3.28
CA VAL A 267 -49.94 -35.49 -4.13
C VAL A 267 -50.44 -36.69 -4.98
N CYS A 268 -49.58 -37.66 -5.27
CA CYS A 268 -49.90 -38.85 -6.05
C CYS A 268 -49.50 -40.17 -5.35
N PRO A 269 -50.30 -40.67 -4.41
CA PRO A 269 -50.22 -42.06 -3.97
C PRO A 269 -50.64 -42.99 -5.12
N ARG A 270 -49.82 -43.98 -5.46
CA ARG A 270 -50.19 -45.02 -6.46
C ARG A 270 -51.54 -45.65 -6.06
N PRO A 271 -52.50 -45.90 -6.99
CA PRO A 271 -52.35 -45.96 -8.46
C PRO A 271 -52.95 -44.77 -9.27
N PHE A 272 -53.39 -43.66 -8.65
CA PHE A 272 -54.29 -42.68 -9.31
C PHE A 272 -53.63 -41.38 -9.80
N CYS A 273 -52.44 -41.43 -10.42
CA CYS A 273 -51.79 -40.21 -10.91
C CYS A 273 -52.25 -39.84 -12.32
N THR A 274 -52.87 -38.66 -12.50
CA THR A 274 -53.48 -38.19 -13.76
C THR A 274 -52.44 -37.61 -14.76
N ALA A 275 -52.78 -37.60 -16.05
CA ALA A 275 -51.94 -37.13 -17.17
C ALA A 275 -51.45 -35.67 -17.09
N ALA A 276 -51.99 -34.84 -16.18
CA ALA A 276 -51.60 -33.44 -16.01
C ALA A 276 -50.18 -33.24 -15.40
N ARG A 277 -49.52 -34.31 -14.92
CA ARG A 277 -48.21 -34.25 -14.25
C ARG A 277 -47.10 -35.04 -14.95
N VAL A 278 -47.32 -35.50 -16.19
CA VAL A 278 -46.31 -36.27 -16.96
C VAL A 278 -45.01 -35.48 -17.16
N ARG A 279 -45.11 -34.16 -17.37
CA ARG A 279 -43.93 -33.29 -17.52
C ARG A 279 -43.02 -33.27 -16.28
N GLU A 280 -43.60 -33.25 -15.08
CA GLU A 280 -42.83 -33.27 -13.82
C GLU A 280 -42.14 -34.62 -13.57
N ILE A 281 -42.74 -35.71 -14.07
CA ILE A 281 -42.12 -37.04 -14.04
C ILE A 281 -40.94 -37.10 -15.04
N ASP A 282 -41.14 -36.60 -16.26
CA ASP A 282 -40.09 -36.56 -17.28
C ASP A 282 -38.89 -35.70 -16.84
N ASP A 283 -39.17 -34.55 -16.21
CA ASP A 283 -38.13 -33.67 -15.63
C ASP A 283 -37.37 -34.38 -14.51
N GLY A 284 -38.05 -35.14 -13.64
CA GLY A 284 -37.42 -35.95 -12.60
C GLY A 284 -36.52 -37.06 -13.16
N VAL A 285 -36.93 -37.71 -14.26
CA VAL A 285 -36.13 -38.74 -14.95
C VAL A 285 -34.89 -38.13 -15.60
N GLN A 286 -35.03 -36.97 -16.23
CA GLN A 286 -33.91 -36.21 -16.81
C GLN A 286 -32.90 -35.83 -15.71
N LEU A 287 -33.37 -35.26 -14.60
CA LEU A 287 -32.52 -34.86 -13.46
C LEU A 287 -31.78 -36.06 -12.84
N THR A 288 -32.46 -37.19 -12.66
CA THR A 288 -31.85 -38.41 -12.10
C THR A 288 -30.79 -38.99 -13.04
N THR A 289 -31.04 -38.94 -14.36
CA THR A 289 -30.06 -39.41 -15.36
C THR A 289 -28.81 -38.54 -15.37
N MET A 290 -28.97 -37.21 -15.37
CA MET A 290 -27.85 -36.26 -15.28
C MET A 290 -27.07 -36.44 -13.98
N ALA A 291 -27.75 -36.65 -12.86
CA ALA A 291 -27.14 -36.91 -11.57
C ALA A 291 -26.28 -38.20 -11.59
N ASN A 292 -26.82 -39.32 -12.07
CA ASN A 292 -26.07 -40.58 -12.14
C ASN A 292 -24.83 -40.50 -13.05
N VAL A 293 -24.93 -39.78 -14.18
CA VAL A 293 -23.78 -39.53 -15.06
C VAL A 293 -22.73 -38.67 -14.36
N ALA A 294 -23.14 -37.58 -13.69
CA ALA A 294 -22.25 -36.71 -12.93
C ALA A 294 -21.53 -37.46 -11.80
N LEU A 295 -22.23 -38.35 -11.09
CA LEU A 295 -21.66 -39.19 -10.05
C LEU A 295 -20.61 -40.16 -10.62
N GLY A 296 -20.94 -40.87 -11.69
CA GLY A 296 -20.03 -41.85 -12.31
C GLY A 296 -18.76 -41.20 -12.86
N VAL A 297 -18.91 -40.12 -13.64
CA VAL A 297 -17.78 -39.38 -14.22
C VAL A 297 -16.96 -38.70 -13.11
N GLY A 298 -17.63 -38.07 -12.13
CA GLY A 298 -16.98 -37.41 -11.02
C GLY A 298 -16.14 -38.37 -10.18
N ALA A 299 -16.70 -39.52 -9.79
CA ALA A 299 -15.99 -40.54 -9.02
C ALA A 299 -14.77 -41.10 -9.78
N ALA A 300 -14.91 -41.41 -11.07
CA ALA A 300 -13.81 -41.88 -11.90
C ALA A 300 -12.69 -40.84 -12.02
N ALA A 301 -13.04 -39.56 -12.21
CA ALA A 301 -12.08 -38.46 -12.30
C ALA A 301 -11.31 -38.24 -10.98
N VAL A 302 -11.97 -38.35 -9.82
CA VAL A 302 -11.30 -38.27 -8.51
C VAL A 302 -10.27 -39.38 -8.35
N VAL A 303 -10.65 -40.64 -8.64
CA VAL A 303 -9.73 -41.79 -8.54
C VAL A 303 -8.53 -41.61 -9.47
N ALA A 304 -8.76 -41.25 -10.73
CA ALA A 304 -7.70 -40.99 -11.70
C ALA A 304 -6.76 -39.85 -11.26
N GLY A 305 -7.34 -38.75 -10.75
CA GLY A 305 -6.57 -37.61 -10.23
C GLY A 305 -5.68 -38.00 -9.05
N VAL A 306 -6.20 -38.77 -8.10
CA VAL A 306 -5.43 -39.27 -6.93
C VAL A 306 -4.26 -40.14 -7.38
N VAL A 307 -4.48 -41.07 -8.32
CA VAL A 307 -3.43 -41.93 -8.86
C VAL A 307 -2.33 -41.10 -9.56
N MET A 308 -2.72 -40.12 -10.38
CA MET A 308 -1.78 -39.21 -11.04
C MET A 308 -0.96 -38.39 -10.05
N ILE A 309 -1.57 -37.93 -8.95
CA ILE A 309 -0.85 -37.18 -7.90
C ILE A 309 0.15 -38.07 -7.18
N ALA A 310 -0.24 -39.32 -6.85
CA ALA A 310 0.59 -40.27 -6.14
C ALA A 310 1.82 -40.69 -6.95
N VAL A 311 1.67 -40.92 -8.26
CA VAL A 311 2.75 -41.42 -9.13
C VAL A 311 3.55 -40.29 -9.80
N GLY A 312 2.94 -39.12 -10.01
CA GLY A 312 3.49 -38.03 -10.83
C GLY A 312 4.46 -37.06 -10.14
N GLY A 313 4.91 -37.36 -8.91
CA GLY A 313 5.82 -36.49 -8.16
C GLY A 313 7.16 -36.23 -8.88
N PRO A 314 7.75 -35.02 -8.76
CA PRO A 314 9.03 -34.73 -9.39
C PRO A 314 10.13 -35.60 -8.77
N ARG A 315 10.97 -36.21 -9.62
CA ARG A 315 12.13 -36.98 -9.19
C ARG A 315 13.39 -36.14 -9.38
N VAL A 316 14.30 -36.23 -8.42
CA VAL A 316 15.64 -35.66 -8.56
C VAL A 316 16.45 -36.64 -9.39
N VAL A 317 16.73 -36.28 -10.64
CA VAL A 317 17.67 -37.03 -11.47
C VAL A 317 19.05 -36.44 -11.18
N SER A 318 19.88 -37.21 -10.48
CA SER A 318 21.29 -36.87 -10.34
C SER A 318 21.96 -37.27 -11.65
N GLU A 319 22.28 -36.31 -12.52
CA GLU A 319 23.15 -36.59 -13.66
C GLU A 319 24.52 -37.02 -13.12
N GLY A 320 25.01 -38.18 -13.58
CA GLY A 320 26.32 -38.71 -13.19
C GLY A 320 27.41 -37.70 -13.55
N ARG A 321 28.18 -37.25 -12.55
CA ARG A 321 29.35 -36.40 -12.79
C ARG A 321 30.48 -37.26 -13.34
N ALA A 322 30.76 -37.12 -14.63
CA ALA A 322 32.02 -37.53 -15.23
C ALA A 322 33.00 -36.35 -15.18
N GLN A 323 34.12 -36.52 -14.47
CA GLN A 323 35.22 -35.55 -14.46
C GLN A 323 36.38 -36.14 -15.27
N ALA A 324 36.78 -35.41 -16.32
CA ALA A 324 38.04 -35.69 -17.00
C ALA A 324 39.19 -35.22 -16.11
N TYR A 325 40.22 -36.05 -15.96
CA TYR A 325 41.47 -35.67 -15.31
C TYR A 325 42.65 -36.05 -16.21
N VAL A 326 43.73 -35.29 -16.09
CA VAL A 326 44.99 -35.56 -16.77
C VAL A 326 45.92 -36.16 -15.74
N ASP A 327 46.49 -37.33 -16.01
CA ASP A 327 47.52 -37.94 -15.17
C ASP A 327 48.90 -37.53 -15.69
N PRO A 328 49.58 -36.56 -15.05
CA PRO A 328 50.86 -36.05 -15.51
C PRO A 328 51.99 -37.09 -15.39
N SER A 329 51.81 -38.16 -14.61
CA SER A 329 52.83 -39.20 -14.46
C SER A 329 52.86 -40.19 -15.64
N LEU A 330 51.72 -40.38 -16.30
CA LEU A 330 51.52 -41.35 -17.37
C LEU A 330 51.25 -40.68 -18.73
N GLY A 331 51.09 -39.36 -18.78
CA GLY A 331 50.81 -38.61 -20.01
C GLY A 331 49.45 -38.95 -20.66
N THR A 332 48.50 -39.44 -19.87
CA THR A 332 47.18 -39.88 -20.37
C THR A 332 46.06 -38.97 -19.85
N VAL A 333 44.96 -38.94 -20.61
CA VAL A 333 43.70 -38.29 -20.21
C VAL A 333 42.69 -39.38 -19.86
N GLY A 334 42.15 -39.35 -18.65
CA GLY A 334 41.16 -40.29 -18.15
C GLY A 334 39.85 -39.61 -17.77
N VAL A 335 38.77 -40.38 -17.67
CA VAL A 335 37.47 -39.90 -17.17
C VAL A 335 37.11 -40.70 -15.93
N ARG A 336 36.86 -40.03 -14.81
CA ARG A 336 36.38 -40.64 -13.56
C ARG A 336 35.01 -40.10 -13.22
N GLY A 337 34.04 -40.98 -13.02
CA GLY A 337 32.68 -40.62 -12.62
C GLY A 337 31.92 -41.81 -12.07
N ALA A 338 30.78 -41.52 -11.43
CA ALA A 338 29.78 -42.54 -11.14
C ALA A 338 28.88 -42.66 -12.37
N PHE A 339 28.94 -43.82 -13.03
CA PHE A 339 28.10 -44.18 -14.17
C PHE A 339 26.83 -44.89 -13.69
#